data_AF-A0A938KMX4-F1
#
_entry.id   AF-A0A938KMX4-F1
#
_cell.length_a   1.000
_cell.length_b   1.000
_cell.length_c   1.000
_cell.angle_alpha   90.00
_cell.angle_beta   90.00
_cell.angle_gamma   90.00
#
_symmetry.space_group_name_H-M   'P 1'
#
loop_
_entity.id
_entity.type
_entity.pdbx_description
1 polymer ?
#
loop_
_entity_poly.entity_id
_entity_poly.type
_entity_poly.pdbx_seq_one_letter_code
_entity_poly.pdbx_strand_id
1 'polypeptide(L)' 'MTACVSSKGQIALAAKLRGRDGIAPGQAFAIERLERGEYRLKRVAEQTNAGLVDWLLACPAKGFFTPIGSESTDTL' A
#
# COMPACT_ATOMS: atom_id res chain seq x y z
N MET A 1 0.02 23.42 10.24
CA MET A 1 1.03 22.87 9.33
C MET A 1 0.47 22.91 7.92
N THR A 2 1.23 23.37 6.94
CA THR A 2 0.81 23.46 5.53
C THR A 2 1.74 22.61 4.68
N ALA A 3 1.21 22.07 3.58
CA ALA A 3 1.97 21.35 2.57
C ALA A 3 1.51 21.86 1.20
N CYS A 4 2.44 21.98 0.26
CA CYS A 4 2.13 22.33 -1.13
C CYS A 4 1.98 21.07 -1.97
N VAL A 5 1.22 21.19 -3.05
CA VAL A 5 1.15 20.16 -4.08
C VAL A 5 2.48 20.12 -4.82
N SER A 6 3.08 18.94 -4.94
CA SER A 6 4.33 18.75 -5.68
C SER A 6 4.11 18.86 -7.19
N SER A 7 5.19 18.93 -7.97
CA SER A 7 5.12 18.87 -9.44
C SER A 7 4.48 17.59 -9.98
N LYS A 8 4.43 16.52 -9.16
CA LYS A 8 3.76 15.25 -9.48
C LYS A 8 2.30 15.22 -9.02
N GLY A 9 1.75 16.34 -8.54
CA GLY A 9 0.37 16.43 -8.05
C GLY A 9 0.13 15.84 -6.65
N GLN A 10 1.19 15.60 -5.87
CA GLN A 10 1.09 14.92 -4.56
C GLN A 10 1.14 15.90 -3.39
N ILE A 11 0.36 15.66 -2.33
CA ILE A 11 0.49 16.35 -1.04
C ILE A 11 1.29 15.45 -0.09
N ALA A 12 2.50 15.89 0.26
CA ALA A 12 3.38 15.13 1.13
C ALA A 12 2.98 15.28 2.61
N LEU A 13 2.64 14.17 3.26
CA LEU A 13 2.44 14.14 4.71
C LEU A 13 3.78 14.20 5.44
N ALA A 14 3.90 15.14 6.37
CA ALA A 14 5.12 15.36 7.11
C ALA A 14 5.54 14.13 7.93
N ALA A 15 6.85 13.91 8.05
CA ALA A 15 7.41 12.76 8.75
C ALA A 15 6.89 12.61 10.19
N LYS A 16 6.74 13.73 10.92
CA LYS A 16 6.20 13.74 12.29
C LYS A 16 4.76 13.21 12.37
N LEU A 17 3.91 13.55 11.40
CA LEU A 17 2.54 13.02 11.31
C LEU A 17 2.55 11.54 10.94
N ARG A 18 3.35 11.16 9.94
CA ARG A 18 3.48 9.76 9.53
C ARG A 18 3.94 8.87 10.67
N GLY A 19 4.93 9.30 11.45
CA GLY A 19 5.46 8.55 12.58
C GLY A 19 4.45 8.42 13.73
N ARG A 20 3.72 9.50 14.06
CA ARG A 20 2.70 9.47 15.12
C ARG A 20 1.52 8.58 14.75
N ASP A 21 1.11 8.61 13.50
CA ASP A 21 -0.12 7.98 13.04
C ASP A 21 0.14 6.63 12.32
N GLY A 22 1.38 6.12 12.35
CA GLY A 22 1.75 4.81 11.78
C GLY A 22 1.58 4.70 10.26
N ILE A 23 1.77 5.81 9.54
CA ILE A 23 1.53 5.88 8.10
C ILE A 23 2.78 5.41 7.34
N ALA A 24 2.64 4.30 6.62
CA ALA A 24 3.70 3.67 5.85
C ALA A 24 3.43 3.76 4.34
N PRO A 25 4.47 3.73 3.48
CA PRO A 25 4.29 3.59 2.04
C PRO A 25 3.45 2.36 1.68
N GLY A 26 2.59 2.49 0.67
CA GLY A 26 1.71 1.41 0.20
C GLY A 26 0.34 1.35 0.91
N GLN A 27 0.12 2.10 1.99
CA GLN A 27 -1.21 2.17 2.62
C GLN A 27 -2.17 3.01 1.78
N ALA A 28 -3.39 2.49 1.58
CA ALA A 28 -4.45 3.20 0.87
C ALA A 28 -5.22 4.17 1.78
N PHE A 29 -5.60 5.32 1.21
CA PHE A 29 -6.46 6.32 1.83
C PHE A 29 -7.59 6.67 0.87
N ALA A 30 -8.81 6.68 1.39
CA ALA A 30 -9.96 7.26 0.70
C ALA A 30 -9.86 8.78 0.80
N ILE A 31 -10.06 9.44 -0.35
CA ILE A 31 -10.09 10.90 -0.44
C ILE A 31 -11.54 11.32 -0.63
N GLU A 32 -12.09 12.04 0.33
CA GLU A 32 -13.43 12.60 0.28
C GLU A 32 -13.33 14.12 0.20
N ARG A 33 -14.05 14.73 -0.75
CA ARG A 33 -14.20 16.19 -0.79
C ARG A 33 -15.38 16.56 0.09
N LEU A 34 -15.12 17.35 1.14
CA LEU A 34 -16.17 17.87 2.01
C LEU A 34 -16.76 19.14 1.39
N GLU A 35 -15.89 20.10 1.07
CA GLU A 35 -16.25 21.37 0.46
C GLU A 35 -15.18 21.84 -0.54
N ARG A 36 -15.34 23.03 -1.13
CA ARG A 36 -14.30 23.58 -2.01
C ARG A 36 -13.08 24.00 -1.19
N GLY A 37 -11.98 23.27 -1.35
CA GLY A 37 -10.73 23.50 -0.63
C GLY A 37 -10.56 22.63 0.62
N GLU A 38 -11.61 21.89 1.00
CA GLU A 38 -11.57 20.99 2.15
C GLU A 38 -11.70 19.53 1.71
N TYR A 39 -10.69 18.74 2.07
CA TYR A 39 -10.59 17.33 1.74
C TYR A 39 -10.27 16.53 3.00
N ARG A 40 -10.93 15.38 3.14
CA ARG A 40 -10.68 14.41 4.20
C ARG A 40 -9.92 13.22 3.64
N LEU A 41 -8.80 12.90 4.27
CA LEU A 41 -8.06 11.67 4.06
C LEU A 41 -8.49 10.67 5.12
N LYS A 42 -9.13 9.57 4.72
CA LYS A 42 -9.53 8.49 5.63
C LYS A 42 -8.74 7.25 5.29
N ARG A 43 -7.98 6.71 6.26
CA ARG A 43 -7.25 5.46 6.06
C ARG A 43 -8.23 4.36 5.67
N VAL A 44 -7.97 3.70 4.54
CA VAL A 44 -8.70 2.49 4.19
C VAL A 44 -8.07 1.39 5.00
N ALA A 45 -8.90 0.64 5.74
CA ALA A 45 -8.46 -0.59 6.36
C ALA A 45 -8.15 -1.60 5.25
N GLU A 46 -6.94 -1.55 4.70
CA GLU A 46 -6.45 -2.62 3.84
C GLU A 46 -5.64 -3.56 4.68
N GLN A 47 -6.13 -4.80 4.75
CA GLN A 47 -5.31 -5.99 4.85
C GLN A 47 -6.15 -7.24 4.58
N THR A 48 -6.68 -7.37 3.36
CA THR A 48 -7.19 -8.68 2.89
C THR A 48 -6.10 -9.76 2.95
N ASN A 49 -4.83 -9.34 2.88
CA ASN A 49 -3.66 -10.20 2.82
C ASN A 49 -2.66 -9.97 3.97
N ALA A 50 -3.01 -9.27 5.08
CA ALA A 50 -2.08 -9.29 6.22
C ALA A 50 -1.92 -10.69 6.76
N GLY A 51 -0.69 -11.03 7.10
CA GLY A 51 -0.38 -12.35 7.59
C GLY A 51 -0.58 -13.43 6.53
N LEU A 52 -0.93 -13.11 5.27
CA LEU A 52 -1.02 -14.11 4.20
C LEU A 52 0.35 -14.72 3.92
N VAL A 53 1.39 -13.90 3.86
CA VAL A 53 2.77 -14.38 3.70
C VAL A 53 3.19 -15.21 4.91
N ASP A 54 2.92 -14.74 6.12
CA ASP A 54 3.22 -15.47 7.36
C ASP A 54 2.45 -16.79 7.43
N TRP A 55 1.19 -16.82 6.97
CA TRP A 55 0.33 -17.99 6.89
C TRP A 55 0.82 -19.00 5.84
N LEU A 56 1.22 -18.54 4.65
CA LEU A 56 1.87 -19.37 3.63
C LEU A 56 3.20 -19.94 4.14
N LEU A 57 3.96 -19.15 4.89
CA LEU A 57 5.19 -19.59 5.55
C LEU A 57 4.95 -20.51 6.75
N ALA A 58 3.76 -20.51 7.34
CA ALA A 58 3.37 -21.47 8.38
C ALA A 58 2.96 -22.83 7.80
N CYS A 59 2.78 -22.96 6.49
CA CYS A 59 2.41 -24.24 5.86
C CYS A 59 3.47 -25.32 6.17
N PRO A 60 3.09 -26.46 6.79
CA PRO A 60 4.03 -27.52 7.18
C PRO A 60 4.57 -28.30 5.97
N ALA A 61 3.84 -28.29 4.85
CA ALA A 61 4.32 -28.82 3.58
C ALA A 61 5.31 -27.82 2.96
N LYS A 62 6.61 -28.12 3.05
CA LYS A 62 7.69 -27.37 2.41
C LYS A 62 8.15 -28.08 1.13
N GLY A 63 8.76 -27.33 0.20
CA GLY A 63 9.35 -27.91 -1.00
C GLY A 63 8.35 -28.39 -2.07
N PHE A 64 7.07 -27.99 -1.99
CA PHE A 64 6.08 -28.25 -3.03
C PHE A 64 6.29 -27.40 -4.29
N PHE A 65 7.03 -26.30 -4.17
CA PHE A 65 7.36 -25.42 -5.28
C PHE A 65 8.51 -26.02 -6.09
N THR A 66 8.20 -26.52 -7.28
CA THR A 66 9.20 -26.88 -8.29
C THR A 66 9.35 -25.70 -9.24
N PRO A 67 10.52 -25.03 -9.29
CA PRO A 67 10.74 -23.96 -10.26
C PRO A 67 10.63 -24.56 -11.66
N ILE A 68 9.71 -24.04 -12.47
CA ILE A 68 9.69 -24.28 -13.90
C ILE A 68 10.62 -23.27 -14.58
N GLY A 69 11.24 -23.67 -15.69
CA GLY A 69 11.98 -22.74 -16.53
C GLY A 69 11.05 -21.61 -16.97
N SER A 70 11.50 -20.36 -16.83
CA SER A 70 10.73 -19.21 -17.31
C SER A 70 10.76 -19.23 -18.84
N GLU A 71 9.66 -19.61 -19.47
CA GLU A 71 9.48 -19.44 -20.91
C GLU A 71 8.88 -18.06 -21.20
N SER A 72 9.30 -17.44 -22.31
CA SER A 72 8.78 -16.13 -22.72
C SER A 72 7.32 -16.27 -23.16
N THR A 73 6.47 -15.37 -22.66
CA THR A 73 5.07 -15.20 -23.11
C THR A 73 4.93 -14.55 -24.49
N ASP A 74 6.04 -14.33 -25.23
CA ASP A 74 6.03 -13.67 -26.56
C ASP A 74 5.21 -14.40 -27.64
N THR A 75 4.76 -15.63 -27.41
CA THR A 75 4.01 -16.44 -28.38
C THR A 75 2.56 -16.75 -27.95
N LEU A 76 2.03 -16.09 -26.90
CA LEU A 76 0.63 -16.21 -26.48
C LEU A 76 -0.25 -15.06 -26.98
#